data_AF-A0A821YQ23-F1
#
_entry.id   AF-A0A821YQ23-F1
#
_cell.length_a   1.000
_cell.length_b   1.000
_cell.length_c   1.000
_cell.angle_alpha   90.00
_cell.angle_beta   90.00
_cell.angle_gamma   90.00
#
_symmetry.space_group_name_H-M   'P 1'
#
loop_
_entity.id
_entity.type
_entity.pdbx_description
1 polymer ?
#
loop_
_entity_poly.entity_id
_entity_poly.type
_entity_poly.pdbx_seq_one_letter_code
_entity_poly.pdbx_strand_id
1 'polypeptide(L)'
;CPYWQLSETCSYARLGVFFDHPGTVFYAIFMSFWAVTFLKSWKRKNAKITHRWDLMEFEEEENRPRPEFAIRASTIEKNPITGILEPYFPATSRRYRILSGVIILSIMICIVIIFIIAIIVYRIIVSIQLFQNENLR
;
A
#
# COMPACT_ATOMS: atom_id res chain seq x y z
N CYS A 1 -8.32 -25.24 30.24
CA CYS A 1 -8.72 -23.90 30.73
C CYS A 1 -9.36 -24.04 32.10
N PRO A 2 -8.74 -23.52 33.17
CA PRO A 2 -9.45 -23.32 34.43
C PRO A 2 -10.51 -22.22 34.24
N TYR A 3 -11.53 -22.23 35.08
CA TYR A 3 -12.46 -21.11 35.17
C TYR A 3 -11.70 -19.89 35.70
N TRP A 4 -11.72 -18.80 34.94
CA TRP A 4 -11.17 -17.49 35.33
C TRP A 4 -12.28 -16.51 35.70
N GLN A 5 -11.95 -15.54 36.56
CA GLN A 5 -12.89 -14.49 36.94
C GLN A 5 -12.89 -13.37 35.88
N LEU A 6 -14.08 -12.94 35.47
CA LEU A 6 -14.25 -11.87 34.47
C LEU A 6 -13.64 -10.53 34.93
N SER A 7 -13.50 -10.30 36.24
CA SER A 7 -12.88 -9.10 36.80
C SER A 7 -11.42 -8.91 36.37
N GLU A 8 -10.71 -9.99 36.03
CA GLU A 8 -9.30 -9.92 35.59
C GLU A 8 -9.13 -9.17 34.27
N THR A 9 -10.16 -9.14 33.41
CA THR A 9 -10.13 -8.42 32.13
C THR A 9 -10.76 -7.02 32.19
N CYS A 10 -11.15 -6.55 33.39
CA CYS A 10 -11.87 -5.28 33.57
C CYS A 10 -11.11 -4.06 33.00
N SER A 11 -9.78 -4.04 33.11
CA SER A 11 -8.95 -2.96 32.54
C SER A 11 -9.02 -2.93 31.00
N TYR A 12 -8.90 -4.09 30.35
CA TYR A 12 -9.04 -4.22 28.90
C TYR A 12 -10.46 -3.92 28.44
N ALA A 13 -11.48 -4.34 29.18
CA ALA A 13 -12.87 -4.04 28.88
C ALA A 13 -13.16 -2.53 28.98
N ARG A 14 -12.60 -1.85 29.98
CA ARG A 14 -12.72 -0.39 30.12
C ARG A 14 -12.04 0.37 28.98
N LEU A 15 -10.88 -0.10 28.52
CA LEU A 15 -10.23 0.41 27.32
C LEU A 15 -11.07 0.14 26.06
N GLY A 16 -11.68 -1.04 25.96
CA GLY A 16 -12.60 -1.39 24.86
C GLY A 16 -13.77 -0.41 24.77
N VAL A 17 -14.44 -0.11 25.89
CA VAL A 17 -15.54 0.87 25.92
C VAL A 17 -15.08 2.29 25.55
N PHE A 18 -13.84 2.65 25.85
CA PHE A 18 -13.27 3.93 25.43
C PHE A 18 -13.08 4.00 23.90
N PHE A 19 -12.62 2.93 23.26
CA PHE A 19 -12.45 2.85 21.80
C PHE A 19 -13.77 2.63 21.05
N ASP A 20 -14.68 1.81 21.58
CA ASP A 20 -15.99 1.51 21.00
C ASP A 20 -17.07 2.49 21.47
N HIS A 21 -16.67 3.70 21.85
CA HIS A 21 -17.60 4.76 22.22
C HIS A 21 -18.44 5.18 20.99
N PRO A 22 -19.75 5.42 21.10
CA PRO A 22 -20.62 5.78 19.95
C PRO A 22 -20.14 6.99 19.13
N GLY A 23 -19.28 7.84 19.71
CA GLY A 23 -18.63 8.94 19.01
C GLY A 23 -17.65 8.51 17.90
N THR A 24 -17.08 7.30 17.94
CA THR A 24 -16.17 6.81 16.88
C THR A 24 -16.90 6.55 15.57
N VAL A 25 -18.19 6.23 15.61
CA VAL A 25 -19.03 6.11 14.41
C VAL A 25 -19.17 7.47 13.71
N PHE A 26 -19.47 8.52 14.49
CA PHE A 26 -19.54 9.89 13.95
C PHE A 26 -18.17 10.33 13.40
N TYR A 27 -17.10 10.04 14.12
CA TYR A 27 -15.74 10.32 13.68
C TYR A 27 -15.39 9.59 12.37
N ALA A 28 -15.77 8.32 12.20
CA ALA A 28 -15.54 7.56 10.98
C ALA A 28 -16.25 8.17 9.75
N ILE A 29 -17.48 8.65 9.94
CA ILE A 29 -18.22 9.39 8.89
C ILE A 29 -17.49 10.68 8.55
N PHE A 30 -17.08 11.46 9.56
CA PHE A 30 -16.30 12.67 9.34
C PHE A 30 -14.98 12.40 8.61
N MET A 31 -14.24 11.37 9.00
CA MET A 31 -12.98 10.97 8.37
C MET A 31 -13.17 10.57 6.90
N SER A 32 -14.28 9.93 6.57
CA SER A 32 -14.64 9.60 5.18
C SER A 32 -14.84 10.86 4.33
N PHE A 33 -15.61 11.84 4.83
CA PHE A 33 -15.80 13.12 4.15
C PHE A 33 -14.51 13.94 4.07
N TRP A 34 -13.73 13.95 5.15
CA TRP A 34 -12.45 14.64 5.23
C TRP A 34 -11.47 14.08 4.21
N ALA A 35 -11.32 12.75 4.10
CA ALA A 35 -10.40 12.12 3.15
C ALA A 35 -10.70 12.51 1.70
N VAL A 36 -11.98 12.48 1.29
CA VAL A 36 -12.39 12.88 -0.07
C VAL A 36 -12.16 14.38 -0.30
N THR A 37 -12.52 15.22 0.68
CA THR A 37 -12.35 16.67 0.58
C THR A 37 -10.88 17.07 0.53
N PHE A 38 -10.05 16.40 1.33
CA PHE A 38 -8.60 16.55 1.32
C PHE A 38 -8.02 16.20 -0.05
N LEU A 39 -8.35 15.02 -0.60
CA LEU A 39 -7.85 14.61 -1.92
C LEU A 39 -8.32 15.55 -3.05
N LYS A 40 -9.58 16.00 -3.02
CA LYS A 40 -10.08 16.96 -4.01
C LYS A 40 -9.38 18.32 -3.88
N SER A 41 -9.21 18.82 -2.67
CA SER A 41 -8.53 20.09 -2.40
C SER A 41 -7.04 20.02 -2.76
N TRP A 42 -6.40 18.89 -2.49
CA TRP A 42 -5.02 18.61 -2.87
C TRP A 42 -4.85 18.62 -4.39
N LYS A 43 -5.71 17.91 -5.13
CA LYS A 43 -5.70 17.94 -6.61
C LYS A 43 -5.85 19.36 -7.17
N ARG A 44 -6.78 20.15 -6.62
CA ARG A 44 -6.96 21.57 -7.00
C ARG A 44 -5.72 22.42 -6.68
N LYS A 45 -5.11 22.21 -5.51
CA LYS A 45 -3.92 22.93 -5.09
C LYS A 45 -2.73 22.60 -5.98
N ASN A 46 -2.52 21.33 -6.31
CA ASN A 46 -1.47 20.89 -7.22
C ASN A 46 -1.65 21.53 -8.59
N ALA A 47 -2.84 21.48 -9.20
CA ALA A 47 -3.10 22.12 -10.49
C ALA A 47 -2.80 23.63 -10.46
N LYS A 48 -3.19 24.33 -9.37
CA LYS A 48 -2.88 25.75 -9.18
C LYS A 48 -1.38 26.02 -9.01
N ILE A 49 -0.62 25.11 -8.40
CA ILE A 49 0.84 25.25 -8.28
C ILE A 49 1.48 25.00 -9.65
N THR A 50 1.14 23.91 -10.32
CA THR A 50 1.63 23.56 -11.66
C THR A 50 1.42 24.71 -12.64
N HIS A 51 0.23 25.31 -12.67
CA HIS A 51 -0.03 26.48 -13.53
C HIS A 51 0.77 27.72 -13.11
N ARG A 52 0.95 27.99 -11.81
CA ARG A 52 1.70 29.19 -11.37
C ARG A 52 3.20 29.07 -11.58
N TRP A 53 3.71 27.85 -11.62
CA TRP A 53 5.11 27.54 -11.89
C TRP A 53 5.36 27.26 -13.36
N ASP A 54 4.34 27.42 -14.22
CA ASP A 54 4.41 27.18 -15.66
C ASP A 54 4.93 25.78 -16.03
N LEU A 55 4.55 24.78 -15.23
CA LEU A 55 5.00 23.39 -15.37
C LEU A 55 4.05 22.53 -16.22
N MET A 56 3.16 23.14 -17.02
CA MET A 56 2.23 22.35 -17.84
C MET A 56 2.93 21.67 -19.03
N GLU A 57 4.02 22.26 -19.53
CA GLU A 57 4.79 21.75 -20.68
C GLU A 57 6.07 21.00 -20.27
N PHE A 58 6.38 20.96 -18.97
CA PHE A 58 7.59 20.33 -18.44
C PHE A 58 7.69 18.83 -18.78
N GLU A 59 6.54 18.15 -18.91
CA GLU A 59 6.49 16.72 -19.25
C GLU A 59 6.98 16.46 -20.69
N GLU A 60 6.83 17.41 -21.62
CA GLU A 60 7.38 17.31 -22.98
C GLU A 60 8.88 17.62 -23.03
N GLU A 61 9.35 18.56 -22.20
CA GLU A 61 10.76 18.95 -22.10
C GLU A 61 11.66 17.91 -21.40
N GLU A 62 11.14 17.21 -20.37
CA GLU A 62 11.90 16.19 -19.64
C GLU A 62 11.92 14.81 -20.33
N ASN A 63 11.22 14.63 -21.45
CA ASN A 63 11.12 13.36 -22.21
C ASN A 63 12.44 12.88 -22.86
N ARG A 64 13.62 13.25 -22.34
CA ARG A 64 14.85 12.56 -22.69
C ARG A 64 14.75 11.11 -22.18
N PRO A 65 14.85 10.10 -23.06
CA PRO A 65 14.75 8.71 -22.64
C PRO A 65 15.88 8.40 -21.65
N ARG A 66 15.52 7.78 -20.51
CA ARG A 66 16.50 7.34 -19.51
C ARG A 66 17.60 6.54 -20.23
N PRO A 67 18.89 6.77 -19.95
CA PRO A 67 19.97 6.13 -20.70
C PRO A 67 19.88 4.60 -20.67
N GLU A 68 19.48 4.01 -19.53
CA GLU A 68 19.25 2.56 -19.42
C GLU A 68 18.12 2.04 -20.30
N PHE A 69 17.09 2.86 -20.53
CA PHE A 69 15.97 2.52 -21.40
C PHE A 69 16.39 2.58 -22.87
N ALA A 70 17.13 3.63 -23.24
CA ALA A 70 17.64 3.80 -24.60
C ALA A 70 18.60 2.66 -25.01
N ILE A 71 19.43 2.16 -24.09
CA ILE A 71 20.35 1.03 -24.35
C ILE A 71 19.59 -0.30 -24.50
N ARG A 72 18.52 -0.51 -23.71
CA ARG A 72 17.77 -1.78 -23.69
C ARG A 72 16.63 -1.84 -24.70
N ALA A 73 16.27 -0.72 -25.31
CA ALA A 73 15.18 -0.66 -26.29
C ALA A 73 15.53 -1.48 -27.53
N SER A 74 14.64 -2.39 -27.90
CA SER A 74 14.83 -3.28 -29.05
C SER A 74 14.49 -2.61 -30.39
N THR A 75 13.72 -1.53 -30.36
CA THR A 75 13.10 -0.94 -31.55
C THR A 75 13.10 0.58 -31.43
N ILE A 76 13.16 1.28 -32.56
CA ILE A 76 13.05 2.73 -32.65
C ILE A 76 11.78 3.03 -33.45
N GLU A 77 10.92 3.88 -32.92
CA GLU A 77 9.65 4.25 -33.55
C GLU A 77 9.54 5.78 -33.65
N LYS A 78 8.86 6.27 -34.69
CA LYS A 78 8.66 7.70 -34.90
C LYS A 78 7.46 8.16 -34.07
N ASN A 79 7.66 9.14 -33.20
CA ASN A 79 6.58 9.73 -32.44
C ASN A 79 5.57 10.42 -33.39
N PRO A 80 4.25 10.12 -33.32
CA PRO A 80 3.25 10.66 -34.24
C PRO A 80 3.00 12.17 -34.09
N ILE A 81 3.40 12.77 -32.96
CA ILE A 81 3.14 14.18 -32.64
C ILE A 81 4.38 15.03 -32.96
N THR A 82 5.55 14.64 -32.45
CA THR A 82 6.81 15.41 -32.63
C THR A 82 7.58 15.02 -33.89
N GLY A 83 7.31 13.83 -34.45
CA GLY A 83 8.01 13.30 -35.61
C GLY A 83 9.46 12.88 -35.35
N ILE A 84 9.91 12.87 -34.09
CA ILE A 84 11.26 12.50 -33.69
C ILE A 84 11.34 10.96 -33.56
N LEU A 85 12.50 10.39 -33.89
CA LEU A 85 12.78 8.96 -33.70
C LEU A 85 13.14 8.69 -32.24
N GLU A 86 12.33 7.91 -31.55
CA GLU A 86 12.47 7.61 -30.13
C GLU A 86 12.59 6.09 -29.89
N PRO A 87 13.39 5.66 -28.89
CA PRO A 87 13.46 4.25 -28.51
C PRO A 87 12.10 3.77 -28.00
N TYR A 88 11.59 2.68 -28.57
CA TYR A 88 10.27 2.13 -28.25
C TYR A 88 10.35 0.66 -27.82
N PHE A 89 9.54 0.29 -26.83
CA PHE A 89 9.35 -1.10 -26.44
C PHE A 89 8.01 -1.62 -26.93
N PRO A 90 7.97 -2.76 -27.64
CA PRO A 90 6.71 -3.34 -28.10
C PRO A 90 5.80 -3.65 -26.92
N ALA A 91 4.50 -3.39 -27.11
CA ALA A 91 3.50 -3.50 -26.05
C ALA A 91 3.42 -4.91 -25.43
N THR A 92 3.73 -5.96 -26.20
CA THR A 92 3.77 -7.36 -25.73
C THR A 92 4.90 -7.59 -24.73
N SER A 93 6.13 -7.21 -25.07
CA SER A 93 7.29 -7.31 -24.17
C SER A 93 7.11 -6.45 -22.91
N ARG A 94 6.50 -5.27 -23.06
CA ARG A 94 6.16 -4.41 -21.91
C ARG A 94 5.15 -5.09 -20.99
N ARG A 95 4.11 -5.73 -21.53
CA ARG A 95 3.11 -6.47 -20.75
C ARG A 95 3.74 -7.62 -19.97
N TYR A 96 4.62 -8.42 -20.58
CA TYR A 96 5.29 -9.51 -19.87
C TYR A 96 6.18 -9.02 -18.72
N ARG A 97 6.88 -7.89 -18.90
CA ARG A 97 7.70 -7.28 -17.84
C ARG A 97 6.87 -6.67 -16.71
N ILE A 98 5.72 -6.06 -17.02
CA ILE A 98 4.78 -5.58 -15.99
C ILE A 98 4.19 -6.78 -15.25
N LEU A 99 3.79 -7.83 -15.97
CA LEU A 99 3.23 -9.04 -15.39
C LEU A 99 4.24 -9.73 -14.46
N SER A 100 5.51 -9.87 -14.88
CA SER A 100 6.54 -10.43 -14.00
C SER A 100 6.75 -9.59 -12.75
N GLY A 101 6.72 -8.26 -12.85
CA GLY A 101 6.76 -7.35 -11.69
C GLY A 101 5.57 -7.55 -10.75
N VAL A 102 4.36 -7.66 -11.29
CA VAL A 102 3.13 -7.93 -10.50
C VAL A 102 3.20 -9.30 -9.82
N ILE A 103 3.72 -10.32 -10.50
CA ILE A 103 3.92 -11.66 -9.92
C ILE A 103 4.93 -11.62 -8.76
N ILE A 104 6.05 -10.91 -8.91
CA ILE A 104 7.03 -10.79 -7.83
C ILE A 104 6.43 -10.07 -6.63
N LEU A 105 5.72 -8.96 -6.85
CA LEU A 105 5.05 -8.22 -5.77
C LEU A 105 3.98 -9.08 -5.06
N SER A 106 3.20 -9.86 -5.79
CA SER A 106 2.21 -10.75 -5.18
C SER A 106 2.86 -11.86 -4.36
N ILE A 107 3.96 -12.45 -4.84
CA ILE A 107 4.76 -13.43 -4.07
C ILE A 107 5.28 -12.80 -2.77
N MET A 108 5.81 -11.58 -2.82
CA MET A 108 6.27 -10.86 -1.62
C MET A 108 5.15 -10.67 -0.60
N ILE A 109 3.95 -10.29 -1.05
CA ILE A 109 2.77 -10.16 -0.17
C ILE A 109 2.37 -11.51 0.44
N CYS A 110 2.37 -12.59 -0.36
CA CYS A 110 2.06 -13.93 0.14
C CYS A 110 3.05 -14.39 1.22
N ILE A 111 4.34 -14.11 1.06
CA ILE A 111 5.36 -14.42 2.07
C ILE A 111 5.06 -13.70 3.39
N VAL A 112 4.69 -12.43 3.34
CA VAL A 112 4.30 -11.67 4.55
C VAL A 112 3.08 -12.29 5.23
N ILE A 113 2.08 -12.73 4.46
CA ILE A 113 0.89 -13.38 5.02
C ILE A 113 1.25 -14.71 5.70
N ILE A 114 2.07 -15.54 5.06
CA ILE A 114 2.55 -16.80 5.65
C ILE A 114 3.29 -16.54 6.95
N PHE A 115 4.14 -15.51 7.00
CA PHE A 115 4.88 -15.14 8.21
C PHE A 115 3.95 -14.70 9.34
N ILE A 116 2.92 -13.89 9.04
CA ILE A 116 1.90 -13.50 10.02
C ILE A 116 1.16 -14.73 10.56
N ILE A 117 0.76 -15.66 9.68
CA ILE A 117 0.09 -16.91 10.08
C ILE A 117 1.01 -17.74 10.98
N ALA A 118 2.29 -17.87 10.64
CA ALA A 118 3.28 -18.58 11.44
C ALA A 118 3.42 -17.98 12.84
N ILE A 119 3.45 -16.65 12.97
CA ILE A 119 3.47 -15.96 14.27
C ILE A 119 2.20 -16.25 15.08
N ILE A 120 1.03 -16.22 14.44
CA ILE A 120 -0.25 -16.51 15.11
C ILE A 120 -0.25 -17.95 15.64
N VAL A 121 0.14 -18.92 14.80
CA VAL A 121 0.23 -20.34 15.20
C VAL A 121 1.25 -20.53 16.32
N TYR A 122 2.42 -19.91 16.22
CA TYR A 122 3.43 -19.94 17.27
C TYR A 122 2.89 -19.41 18.61
N ARG A 123 2.20 -18.27 18.60
CA ARG A 123 1.55 -17.71 19.80
C ARG A 123 0.53 -18.68 20.40
N ILE A 124 -0.29 -19.32 19.57
CA ILE A 124 -1.28 -20.31 20.00
C ILE A 124 -0.59 -21.52 20.65
N ILE A 125 0.40 -22.11 20.00
CA ILE A 125 1.12 -23.29 20.52
C ILE A 125 1.80 -22.95 21.85
N VAL A 126 2.51 -21.83 21.93
CA VAL A 126 3.17 -21.38 23.17
C VAL A 126 2.15 -21.16 24.28
N SER A 127 1.01 -20.55 23.98
CA SER A 127 -0.05 -20.38 24.98
C SER A 127 -0.56 -21.72 25.49
N ILE A 128 -0.82 -22.69 24.60
CA ILE A 128 -1.26 -24.04 24.97
C ILE A 128 -0.22 -24.74 25.85
N GLN A 129 1.07 -24.65 25.50
CA GLN A 129 2.16 -25.28 26.26
C GLN A 129 2.34 -24.66 27.66
N LEU A 130 2.27 -23.33 27.77
CA LEU A 130 2.27 -22.62 29.05
C LEU A 130 1.08 -23.05 29.92
N PHE A 131 -0.07 -23.33 29.32
CA PHE A 131 -1.24 -23.82 30.07
C PHE A 131 -1.16 -25.30 30.46
N GLN A 132 -0.42 -26.14 29.73
CA GLN A 132 -0.26 -27.56 30.04
C GLN A 132 0.83 -27.84 31.08
N ASN A 133 1.90 -27.03 31.14
CA ASN A 133 2.99 -27.21 32.09
C ASN A 133 2.83 -26.31 33.31
N GLU A 134 2.41 -26.87 34.44
CA GLU A 134 2.33 -26.17 35.74
C GLU A 134 3.67 -25.60 36.21
N ASN A 135 4.79 -26.20 35.79
CA ASN A 135 6.16 -25.76 36.14
C ASN A 135 6.65 -24.52 35.36
N LEU A 136 5.92 -24.08 34.33
CA LEU A 136 6.25 -22.92 33.48
C LEU A 136 5.32 -21.72 33.72
N ARG A 137 4.38 -21.84 34.68
CA ARG A 137 3.38 -20.83 35.05
C ARG A 137 3.94 -19.75 35.96
#